data_AF-A0A9D4I5G6-F1
#
_entry.id   AF-A0A9D4I5G6-F1
#
_cell.length_a   1.000
_cell.length_b   1.000
_cell.length_c   1.000
_cell.angle_alpha   90.00
_cell.angle_beta   90.00
_cell.angle_gamma   90.00
#
_symmetry.space_group_name_H-M   'P 1'
#
loop_
_entity.id
_entity.type
_entity.pdbx_description
1 polymer ?
#
loop_
_entity_poly.entity_id
_entity_poly.type
_entity_poly.pdbx_seq_one_letter_code
_entity_poly.pdbx_strand_id
1 'polypeptide(L)'
;MKIATLKSTLKRKLQVTQSARLSSTPYTIVTDGCAVLWCIHWPANGTVQDFVNSWWRFVLLHLSSCDVYLIFDRYHPYSIKSGTRTGRASSCNKVCHKLITLTPLPAKQIILTNFENKVQLIDLICEDFRCRENDLQEVHHKLIITGSSDIPVEIHRNNIMDRVDLRTTHEEADVIIPRQSCRL
;
A
#
# COMPACT_ATOMS: atom_id res chain seq x y z
N MET A 1 -29.85 -9.24 4.14
CA MET A 1 -28.61 -10.07 4.17
C MET A 1 -27.63 -9.44 5.16
N LYS A 2 -27.32 -10.07 6.29
CA LYS A 2 -26.37 -9.49 7.28
C LYS A 2 -24.94 -9.65 6.74
N ILE A 3 -24.33 -8.54 6.32
CA ILE A 3 -22.93 -8.50 5.91
C ILE A 3 -22.07 -8.78 7.14
N ALA A 4 -21.19 -9.78 7.08
CA ALA A 4 -20.27 -10.08 8.16
C ALA A 4 -19.24 -8.95 8.29
N THR A 5 -19.18 -8.28 9.43
CA THR A 5 -18.30 -7.11 9.65
C THR A 5 -17.07 -7.41 10.51
N LEU A 6 -17.04 -8.57 11.18
CA LEU A 6 -15.96 -8.97 12.09
C LEU A 6 -14.74 -9.51 11.32
N LYS A 7 -13.55 -9.04 11.69
CA LYS A 7 -12.24 -9.39 11.09
C LYS A 7 -12.00 -10.90 11.02
N SER A 8 -12.24 -11.62 12.12
CA SER A 8 -12.08 -13.08 12.19
C SER A 8 -12.99 -13.82 11.23
N THR A 9 -14.24 -13.38 11.10
CA THR A 9 -15.22 -13.96 10.18
C THR A 9 -14.85 -13.70 8.72
N LEU A 10 -14.36 -12.50 8.39
CA LEU A 10 -13.89 -12.15 7.05
C LEU A 10 -12.62 -12.93 6.68
N LYS A 11 -11.61 -12.99 7.56
CA LYS A 11 -10.39 -13.77 7.35
C LYS A 11 -10.69 -15.25 7.10
N ARG A 12 -11.61 -15.83 7.88
CA ARG A 12 -12.05 -17.21 7.70
C ARG A 12 -12.75 -17.44 6.35
N LYS A 13 -13.55 -16.49 5.88
CA LYS A 13 -14.18 -16.58 4.54
C LYS A 13 -13.16 -16.50 3.40
N LEU A 14 -12.05 -15.77 3.61
CA LEU A 14 -10.97 -15.60 2.64
C LEU A 14 -9.91 -16.70 2.70
N GLN A 15 -9.96 -17.59 3.71
CA GLN A 15 -9.00 -18.69 3.91
C GLN A 15 -9.20 -19.87 2.94
N VAL A 16 -9.55 -19.59 1.68
CA VAL A 16 -9.54 -20.62 0.63
C VAL A 16 -8.11 -20.76 0.12
N THR A 17 -7.42 -21.81 0.56
CA THR A 17 -6.07 -22.13 0.09
C THR A 17 -6.17 -22.96 -1.18
N GLN A 18 -6.14 -22.32 -2.35
CA GLN A 18 -5.86 -23.04 -3.60
C GLN A 18 -4.34 -23.15 -3.80
N SER A 19 -3.89 -24.35 -4.20
CA SER A 19 -2.50 -24.55 -4.61
C SER A 19 -2.20 -23.68 -5.84
N ALA A 20 -1.10 -22.93 -5.80
CA ALA A 20 -0.67 -22.08 -6.92
C ALA A 20 -0.48 -22.84 -8.25
N ARG A 21 -0.32 -24.17 -8.19
CA ARG A 21 -0.21 -25.04 -9.38
C ARG A 21 -1.56 -25.31 -10.06
N LEU A 22 -2.67 -25.07 -9.37
CA LEU A 22 -4.03 -25.35 -9.83
C LEU A 22 -4.87 -24.06 -9.96
N SER A 23 -4.38 -22.92 -9.49
CA SER A 23 -5.10 -21.65 -9.61
C SER A 23 -4.82 -21.00 -10.97
N SER A 24 -5.87 -20.62 -11.68
CA SER A 24 -5.77 -19.68 -12.79
C SER A 24 -5.18 -18.35 -12.32
N THR A 25 -4.63 -17.55 -13.23
CA THR A 25 -4.19 -16.18 -12.94
C THR A 25 -5.32 -15.42 -12.26
N PRO A 26 -5.09 -14.82 -11.07
CA PRO A 26 -6.15 -14.14 -10.34
C PRO A 26 -6.60 -12.92 -11.14
N TYR A 27 -7.91 -12.68 -11.22
CA TYR A 27 -8.44 -11.46 -11.85
C TYR A 27 -8.09 -10.19 -11.04
N THR A 28 -7.87 -10.35 -9.74
CA THR A 28 -7.55 -9.25 -8.82
C THR A 28 -6.58 -9.72 -7.74
N ILE A 29 -5.60 -8.87 -7.41
CA ILE A 29 -4.65 -9.06 -6.31
C ILE A 29 -4.82 -7.94 -5.30
N VAL A 30 -4.91 -8.31 -4.03
CA VAL A 30 -4.94 -7.36 -2.91
C VAL A 30 -3.66 -7.50 -2.10
N THR A 31 -2.94 -6.40 -1.94
CA THR A 31 -1.58 -6.38 -1.44
C THR A 31 -1.47 -5.48 -0.21
N ASP A 32 -0.87 -5.99 0.86
CA ASP A 32 -0.45 -5.19 2.01
C ASP A 32 0.80 -4.38 1.64
N GLY A 33 0.62 -3.10 1.32
CA GLY A 33 1.70 -2.20 0.94
C GLY A 33 2.71 -2.00 2.07
N CYS A 34 2.29 -2.09 3.34
CA CYS A 34 3.21 -2.00 4.47
C CYS A 34 4.12 -3.22 4.58
N ALA A 35 3.66 -4.41 4.18
CA ALA A 35 4.50 -5.59 4.05
C ALA A 35 5.44 -5.48 2.85
N VAL A 36 4.95 -5.02 1.69
CA VAL A 36 5.74 -4.90 0.47
C VAL A 36 6.90 -3.89 0.59
N LEU A 37 6.78 -2.85 1.44
CA LEU A 37 7.90 -1.96 1.80
C LEU A 37 9.14 -2.73 2.28
N TRP A 38 8.96 -3.90 2.90
CA TRP A 38 10.07 -4.75 3.35
C TRP A 38 10.58 -5.71 2.28
N CYS A 39 9.87 -5.90 1.18
CA CYS A 39 10.22 -6.87 0.14
C CYS A 39 10.82 -6.22 -1.10
N ILE A 40 10.39 -4.99 -1.43
CA ILE A 40 10.91 -4.27 -2.60
C ILE A 40 12.40 -3.98 -2.43
N HIS A 41 13.12 -4.08 -3.55
CA HIS A 41 14.54 -3.82 -3.63
C HIS A 41 14.83 -2.42 -3.08
N TRP A 42 15.78 -2.35 -2.14
CA TRP A 42 16.25 -1.10 -1.56
C TRP A 42 17.61 -0.75 -2.19
N PRO A 43 17.67 0.26 -3.10
CA PRO A 43 18.91 0.66 -3.73
C PRO A 43 20.01 0.98 -2.71
N ALA A 44 21.21 0.42 -2.89
CA ALA A 44 22.32 0.65 -1.96
C ALA A 44 22.87 2.09 -2.05
N ASN A 45 22.95 2.64 -3.27
CA ASN A 45 23.46 3.99 -3.56
C ASN A 45 22.49 4.75 -4.47
N GLY A 46 21.19 4.72 -4.14
CA GLY A 46 20.15 5.38 -4.92
C GLY A 46 19.52 6.58 -4.21
N THR A 47 18.57 7.19 -4.89
CA THR A 47 17.68 8.23 -4.38
C THR A 47 16.35 7.63 -3.92
N VAL A 48 15.54 8.42 -3.22
CA VAL A 48 14.14 8.03 -2.94
C VAL A 48 13.38 7.74 -4.23
N GLN A 49 13.62 8.50 -5.30
CA GLN A 49 13.00 8.25 -6.60
C GLN A 49 13.34 6.87 -7.17
N ASP A 50 14.56 6.37 -6.99
CA ASP A 50 14.94 5.03 -7.46
C ASP A 50 14.18 3.92 -6.74
N PHE A 51 13.90 4.13 -5.45
CA PHE A 51 13.05 3.23 -4.68
C PHE A 51 11.59 3.31 -5.16
N VAL A 52 11.05 4.51 -5.38
CA VAL A 52 9.70 4.69 -5.93
C VAL A 52 9.58 4.09 -7.34
N ASN A 53 10.62 4.18 -8.17
CA ASN A 53 10.67 3.49 -9.47
C ASN A 53 10.61 1.96 -9.33
N SER A 54 11.18 1.41 -8.26
CA SER A 54 11.10 -0.03 -7.97
C SER A 54 9.68 -0.44 -7.58
N TRP A 55 8.96 0.44 -6.86
CA TRP A 55 7.51 0.30 -6.60
C TRP A 55 6.68 0.33 -7.88
N TRP A 56 6.95 1.30 -8.75
CA TRP A 56 6.27 1.41 -10.04
C TRP A 56 6.39 0.12 -10.85
N ARG A 57 7.61 -0.40 -11.00
CA ARG A 57 7.87 -1.67 -11.71
C ARG A 57 7.16 -2.86 -11.07
N PHE A 58 7.16 -2.94 -9.74
CA PHE A 58 6.46 -3.99 -9.01
C PHE A 58 4.95 -3.98 -9.31
N VAL A 59 4.32 -2.79 -9.28
CA VAL A 59 2.89 -2.65 -9.55
C VAL A 59 2.56 -2.93 -11.01
N LEU A 60 3.34 -2.38 -11.96
CA LEU A 60 3.14 -2.62 -13.39
C LEU A 60 3.21 -4.11 -13.76
N LEU A 61 4.12 -4.87 -13.13
CA LEU A 61 4.21 -6.30 -13.36
C LEU A 61 2.88 -7.01 -13.04
N HIS A 62 2.22 -6.65 -11.94
CA HIS A 62 0.95 -7.25 -11.56
C HIS A 62 -0.20 -6.73 -12.43
N LEU A 63 -0.21 -5.42 -12.73
CA LEU A 63 -1.18 -4.79 -13.63
C LEU A 63 -1.14 -5.32 -15.06
N SER A 64 -0.06 -5.99 -15.48
CA SER A 64 -0.02 -6.67 -16.78
C SER A 64 -0.96 -7.88 -16.87
N SER A 65 -1.47 -8.36 -15.72
CA SER A 65 -2.22 -9.62 -15.62
C SER A 65 -3.51 -9.55 -14.80
N CYS A 66 -3.65 -8.54 -13.93
CA CYS A 66 -4.76 -8.47 -12.97
C CYS A 66 -4.97 -7.05 -12.43
N ASP A 67 -6.16 -6.82 -11.86
CA ASP A 67 -6.42 -5.59 -11.10
C ASP A 67 -5.64 -5.60 -9.78
N VAL A 68 -5.08 -4.46 -9.38
CA VAL A 68 -4.22 -4.37 -8.19
C VAL A 68 -4.86 -3.46 -7.15
N TYR A 69 -5.03 -3.97 -5.94
CA TYR A 69 -5.46 -3.21 -4.77
C TYR A 69 -4.28 -3.10 -3.81
N LEU A 70 -3.64 -1.94 -3.78
CA LEU A 70 -2.51 -1.65 -2.91
C LEU A 70 -2.98 -0.95 -1.64
N ILE A 71 -2.90 -1.66 -0.51
CA ILE A 71 -3.46 -1.21 0.76
C ILE A 71 -2.36 -0.90 1.76
N PHE A 72 -2.20 0.38 2.11
CA PHE A 72 -1.31 0.83 3.18
C PHE A 72 -2.06 0.98 4.52
N ASP A 73 -1.35 0.72 5.63
CA ASP A 73 -1.81 1.14 6.95
C ASP A 73 -1.97 2.67 7.00
N ARG A 74 -2.93 3.12 7.81
CA ARG A 74 -3.09 4.53 8.15
C ARG A 74 -2.46 4.85 9.49
N TYR A 75 -1.83 6.01 9.52
CA TYR A 75 -1.08 6.51 10.66
C TYR A 75 -1.74 7.77 11.19
N HIS A 76 -2.89 7.62 11.87
CA HIS A 76 -3.54 8.76 12.53
C HIS A 76 -2.76 9.17 13.79
N PRO A 77 -2.54 10.49 14.00
CA PRO A 77 -2.02 10.98 15.27
C PRO A 77 -3.03 10.63 16.38
N TYR A 78 -2.53 10.17 17.52
CA TYR A 78 -3.33 9.74 18.70
C TYR A 78 -4.13 8.44 18.57
N SER A 79 -3.84 7.58 17.58
CA SER A 79 -4.34 6.21 17.56
C SER A 79 -3.96 5.44 18.84
N ILE A 80 -4.76 4.46 19.27
CA ILE A 80 -4.42 3.51 20.35
C ILE A 80 -3.06 2.82 20.08
N LYS A 81 -2.66 2.69 18.80
CA LYS A 81 -1.36 2.14 18.39
C LYS A 81 -0.22 3.14 18.33
N SER A 82 -0.46 4.43 18.57
CA SER A 82 0.60 5.44 18.59
C SER A 82 1.68 5.09 19.61
N GLY A 83 1.29 4.68 20.84
CA GLY A 83 2.24 4.31 21.89
C GLY A 83 3.13 3.10 21.53
N THR A 84 2.59 2.08 20.87
CA THR A 84 3.39 0.93 20.40
C THR A 84 4.29 1.28 19.22
N ARG A 85 3.88 2.22 18.35
CA ARG A 85 4.72 2.75 17.26
C ARG A 85 5.90 3.56 17.81
N THR A 86 5.66 4.40 18.82
CA THR A 86 6.72 5.14 19.52
C THR A 86 7.69 4.19 20.24
N GLY A 87 7.18 3.10 20.83
CA GLY A 87 8.01 2.06 21.44
C GLY A 87 8.99 1.39 20.46
N ARG A 88 8.59 1.18 19.20
CA ARG A 88 9.47 0.62 18.15
C ARG A 88 10.57 1.58 17.68
N ALA A 89 10.34 2.89 17.81
CA ALA A 89 11.33 3.92 17.50
C ALA A 89 12.39 4.12 18.62
N SER A 90 12.25 3.42 19.76
CA SER A 90 12.94 3.78 21.00
C SER A 90 14.42 3.37 21.10
N SER A 91 14.98 2.64 20.13
CA SER A 91 16.35 2.11 20.26
C SER A 91 17.35 2.57 19.17
N CYS A 92 16.91 3.21 18.08
CA CYS A 92 17.83 3.74 17.08
C CYS A 92 17.15 4.79 16.18
N ASN A 93 17.59 6.05 16.32
CA ASN A 93 17.32 7.21 15.45
C ASN A 93 15.88 7.76 15.41
N LYS A 94 15.62 8.72 16.31
CA LYS A 94 14.48 9.66 16.27
C LYS A 94 14.55 10.67 15.11
N VAL A 95 15.47 10.51 14.16
CA VAL A 95 15.68 11.49 13.09
C VAL A 95 14.56 11.32 12.06
N CYS A 96 13.68 12.32 12.02
CA CYS A 96 12.75 12.51 10.92
C CYS A 96 13.55 13.06 9.73
N HIS A 97 13.71 12.25 8.70
CA HIS A 97 14.32 12.69 7.45
C HIS A 97 13.25 13.43 6.66
N LYS A 98 13.59 14.61 6.13
CA LYS A 98 12.75 15.26 5.12
C LYS A 98 12.97 14.53 3.80
N LEU A 99 12.13 13.55 3.51
CA LEU A 99 12.22 12.77 2.28
C LEU A 99 11.63 13.59 1.13
N ILE A 100 12.45 13.85 0.13
CA ILE A 100 12.01 14.29 -1.20
C ILE A 100 12.57 13.31 -2.23
N THR A 101 12.02 13.31 -3.44
CA THR A 101 12.40 12.37 -4.51
C THR A 101 13.91 12.34 -4.78
N LEU A 102 14.57 13.50 -4.72
CA LEU A 102 16.01 13.65 -4.95
C LEU A 102 16.89 13.35 -3.73
N THR A 103 16.32 13.11 -2.55
CA THR A 103 17.11 12.79 -1.35
C THR A 103 17.85 11.46 -1.56
N PRO A 104 19.14 11.36 -1.17
CA PRO A 104 19.82 10.07 -1.08
C PRO A 104 19.01 9.14 -0.19
N LEU A 105 18.73 7.92 -0.66
CA LEU A 105 17.86 6.98 0.04
C LEU A 105 18.53 6.54 1.34
N PRO A 106 17.97 6.89 2.52
CA PRO A 106 18.59 6.50 3.78
C PRO A 106 18.47 4.98 3.99
N ALA A 107 19.17 4.44 4.99
CA ALA A 107 19.13 3.01 5.26
C ALA A 107 17.68 2.55 5.55
N LYS A 108 17.28 1.42 4.95
CA LYS A 108 15.95 0.82 5.09
C LYS A 108 15.44 0.77 6.52
N GLN A 109 16.29 0.33 7.44
CA GLN A 109 15.90 0.22 8.85
C GLN A 109 15.55 1.59 9.45
N ILE A 110 16.25 2.66 9.10
CA ILE A 110 15.99 4.02 9.63
C ILE A 110 14.65 4.56 9.14
N ILE A 111 14.30 4.29 7.88
CA ILE A 111 13.06 4.78 7.28
C ILE A 111 11.86 3.96 7.73
N LEU A 112 11.96 2.63 7.75
CA LEU A 112 10.81 1.76 8.00
C LEU A 112 10.48 1.55 9.48
N THR A 113 11.41 1.82 10.41
CA THR A 113 11.13 1.75 11.86
C THR A 113 10.58 3.06 12.42
N ASN A 114 10.88 4.20 11.79
CA ASN A 114 10.34 5.50 12.15
C ASN A 114 9.02 5.73 11.42
N PHE A 115 7.94 5.96 12.18
CA PHE A 115 6.61 6.10 11.58
C PHE A 115 6.48 7.34 10.68
N GLU A 116 7.09 8.46 11.03
CA GLU A 116 7.00 9.71 10.26
C GLU A 116 7.70 9.55 8.91
N ASN A 117 8.89 8.94 8.91
CA ASN A 117 9.62 8.62 7.69
C ASN A 117 8.82 7.66 6.80
N LYS A 118 8.19 6.65 7.41
CA LYS A 118 7.35 5.69 6.69
C LYS A 118 6.12 6.35 6.06
N VAL A 119 5.45 7.26 6.78
CA VAL A 119 4.31 8.03 6.24
C VAL A 119 4.75 8.88 5.07
N GLN A 120 5.82 9.67 5.21
CA GLN A 120 6.36 10.47 4.12
C GLN A 120 6.69 9.63 2.89
N LEU A 121 7.29 8.45 3.08
CA LEU A 121 7.61 7.53 1.98
C LEU A 121 6.34 7.00 1.29
N ILE A 122 5.31 6.62 2.04
CA ILE A 122 4.04 6.16 1.48
C ILE A 122 3.37 7.28 0.69
N ASP A 123 3.36 8.50 1.21
CA ASP A 123 2.78 9.66 0.52
C ASP A 123 3.51 9.94 -0.80
N LEU A 124 4.86 9.89 -0.81
CA LEU A 124 5.65 10.03 -2.05
C LEU A 124 5.34 8.93 -3.08
N ILE A 125 5.17 7.68 -2.63
CA ILE A 125 4.77 6.57 -3.51
C ILE A 125 3.37 6.82 -4.09
N CYS A 126 2.42 7.21 -3.26
CA CYS A 126 1.05 7.49 -3.69
C CYS A 126 0.98 8.66 -4.68
N GLU A 127 1.78 9.71 -4.45
CA GLU A 127 1.84 10.86 -5.33
C GLU A 127 2.48 10.53 -6.68
N ASP A 128 3.60 9.79 -6.69
CA ASP A 128 4.25 9.35 -7.93
C ASP A 128 3.30 8.49 -8.78
N PHE A 129 2.49 7.63 -8.15
CA PHE A 129 1.45 6.87 -8.85
C PHE A 129 0.40 7.76 -9.52
N ARG A 130 0.01 8.87 -8.90
CA ARG A 130 -0.93 9.83 -9.50
C ARG A 130 -0.29 10.58 -10.66
N CYS A 131 0.96 11.03 -10.50
CA CYS A 131 1.68 11.74 -11.56
C CYS A 131 1.91 10.88 -12.81
N ARG A 132 1.97 9.54 -12.66
CA ARG A 132 2.19 8.57 -13.74
C ARG A 132 0.90 7.95 -14.27
N GLU A 133 -0.25 8.58 -14.07
CA GLU A 133 -1.52 8.08 -14.62
C GLU A 133 -1.50 7.86 -16.14
N ASN A 134 -0.75 8.71 -16.87
CA ASN A 134 -0.61 8.62 -18.32
C ASN A 134 0.10 7.31 -18.75
N ASP A 135 1.04 6.81 -17.94
CA ASP A 135 1.75 5.55 -18.20
C ASP A 135 0.81 4.34 -18.13
N LEU A 136 -0.38 4.49 -17.52
CA LEU A 136 -1.41 3.45 -17.40
C LEU A 136 -2.48 3.53 -18.49
N GLN A 137 -2.31 4.37 -19.51
CA GLN A 137 -3.31 4.53 -20.58
C GLN A 137 -3.56 3.23 -21.36
N GLU A 138 -2.49 2.48 -21.65
CA GLU A 138 -2.56 1.20 -22.39
C GLU A 138 -2.84 -0.01 -21.48
N VAL A 139 -2.82 0.19 -20.16
CA VAL A 139 -3.04 -0.87 -19.19
C VAL A 139 -4.54 -1.11 -19.04
N HIS A 140 -4.98 -2.35 -19.32
CA HIS A 140 -6.39 -2.72 -19.23
C HIS A 140 -6.91 -2.86 -17.79
N HIS A 141 -6.01 -3.17 -16.85
CA HIS A 141 -6.32 -3.41 -15.44
C HIS A 141 -6.29 -2.14 -14.61
N LYS A 142 -7.09 -2.09 -13.54
CA LYS A 142 -7.17 -0.93 -12.65
C LYS A 142 -6.26 -1.07 -11.44
N LEU A 143 -5.75 0.07 -10.98
CA LEU A 143 -4.97 0.19 -9.76
C LEU A 143 -5.80 0.93 -8.72
N ILE A 144 -6.01 0.34 -7.54
CA ILE A 144 -6.67 1.00 -6.43
C ILE A 144 -5.68 1.12 -5.27
N ILE A 145 -5.51 2.33 -4.76
CA ILE A 145 -4.49 2.64 -3.75
C ILE A 145 -5.16 3.28 -2.53
N THR A 146 -4.82 2.78 -1.34
CA THR A 146 -5.22 3.43 -0.08
C THR A 146 -4.04 4.21 0.49
N GLY A 147 -4.11 5.54 0.49
CA GLY A 147 -3.12 6.38 1.15
C GLY A 147 -3.52 6.75 2.58
N SER A 148 -3.08 7.94 3.01
CA SER A 148 -3.48 8.59 4.26
C SER A 148 -4.97 8.98 4.30
N SER A 149 -5.61 9.16 3.12
CA SER A 149 -7.03 9.49 3.00
C SER A 149 -7.97 8.33 3.34
N ASP A 150 -9.15 8.67 3.87
CA ASP A 150 -10.26 7.75 4.12
C ASP A 150 -10.81 7.09 2.85
N ILE A 151 -10.62 7.74 1.72
CA ILE A 151 -11.18 7.37 0.43
C ILE A 151 -10.05 6.82 -0.45
N PRO A 152 -10.11 5.54 -0.86
CA PRO A 152 -9.18 4.98 -1.82
C PRO A 152 -9.29 5.67 -3.17
N VAL A 153 -8.20 5.66 -3.93
CA VAL A 153 -8.16 6.22 -5.27
C VAL A 153 -7.96 5.12 -6.28
N GLU A 154 -8.78 5.13 -7.32
CA GLU A 154 -8.65 4.28 -8.49
C GLU A 154 -7.92 5.04 -9.60
N ILE A 155 -6.95 4.40 -10.23
CA ILE A 155 -6.26 4.86 -11.41
C ILE A 155 -6.50 3.82 -12.51
N HIS A 156 -7.15 4.25 -13.59
CA HIS A 156 -7.48 3.39 -14.72
C HIS A 156 -7.49 4.18 -16.02
N ARG A 157 -6.71 3.75 -17.02
CA ARG A 157 -6.68 4.35 -18.37
C ARG A 157 -6.57 5.88 -18.38
N ASN A 158 -5.59 6.42 -17.67
CA ASN A 158 -5.36 7.85 -17.54
C ASN A 158 -6.54 8.63 -16.90
N ASN A 159 -7.26 7.97 -15.98
CA ASN A 159 -8.30 8.60 -15.19
C ASN A 159 -8.09 8.26 -13.71
N ILE A 160 -8.14 9.30 -12.87
CA ILE A 160 -8.08 9.20 -11.41
C ILE A 160 -9.48 9.43 -10.86
N MET A 161 -9.98 8.45 -10.10
CA MET A 161 -11.31 8.50 -9.50
C MET A 161 -11.29 8.14 -8.01
N ASP A 162 -11.97 8.94 -7.21
CA ASP A 162 -12.16 8.66 -5.79
C ASP A 162 -13.22 7.56 -5.57
N ARG A 163 -12.83 6.46 -4.93
CA ARG A 163 -13.71 5.33 -4.62
C ARG A 163 -14.42 5.51 -3.29
N VAL A 164 -15.38 6.44 -3.27
CA VAL A 164 -16.20 6.75 -2.08
C VAL A 164 -16.94 5.52 -1.55
N ASP A 165 -17.29 4.58 -2.42
CA ASP A 165 -17.92 3.30 -2.09
C ASP A 165 -17.00 2.37 -1.28
N LEU A 166 -15.68 2.52 -1.42
CA LEU A 166 -14.65 1.80 -0.67
C LEU A 166 -14.14 2.57 0.56
N ARG A 167 -14.78 3.69 0.92
CA ARG A 167 -14.43 4.48 2.09
C ARG A 167 -14.39 3.60 3.34
N THR A 168 -13.30 3.75 4.08
CA THR A 168 -13.07 3.09 5.36
C THR A 168 -12.46 4.09 6.32
N THR A 169 -12.64 3.90 7.62
CA THR A 169 -11.96 4.65 8.70
C THR A 169 -11.01 3.74 9.49
N HIS A 170 -10.86 2.48 9.06
CA HIS A 170 -9.96 1.53 9.70
C HIS A 170 -8.52 1.87 9.38
N GLU A 171 -7.65 1.69 10.37
CA GLU A 171 -6.23 2.01 10.25
C GLU A 171 -5.38 0.87 9.69
N GLU A 172 -5.80 -0.37 9.90
CA GLU A 172 -4.96 -1.54 9.61
C GLU A 172 -5.28 -2.12 8.24
N ALA A 173 -4.25 -2.31 7.41
CA ALA A 173 -4.38 -2.98 6.11
C ALA A 173 -5.02 -4.36 6.28
N ASP A 174 -4.68 -5.12 7.32
CA ASP A 174 -5.25 -6.45 7.55
C ASP A 174 -6.71 -6.47 8.03
N VAL A 175 -7.31 -5.29 8.28
CA VAL A 175 -8.75 -5.08 8.48
C VAL A 175 -9.41 -4.54 7.21
N ILE A 176 -8.71 -3.68 6.47
CA ILE A 176 -9.19 -3.11 5.20
C ILE A 176 -9.23 -4.18 4.11
N ILE A 177 -8.16 -4.97 3.95
CA ILE A 177 -8.04 -6.04 2.96
C ILE A 177 -9.25 -6.96 3.01
N PRO A 178 -9.62 -7.58 4.15
CA PRO A 178 -10.76 -8.49 4.16
C PRO A 178 -12.11 -7.82 3.85
N ARG A 179 -12.26 -6.52 4.17
CA ARG A 179 -13.48 -5.77 3.87
C ARG A 179 -13.58 -5.41 2.39
N GLN A 180 -12.47 -4.98 1.79
CA GLN A 180 -12.43 -4.65 0.38
C GLN A 180 -12.58 -5.91 -0.47
N SER A 181 -11.89 -7.01 -0.14
CA SER A 181 -12.01 -8.28 -0.85
C SER A 181 -13.42 -8.89 -0.85
N CYS A 182 -14.26 -8.58 0.13
CA CYS A 182 -15.67 -9.01 0.16
C CYS A 182 -16.63 -8.08 -0.60
N ARG A 183 -16.14 -6.94 -1.10
CA ARG A 183 -16.89 -5.99 -1.94
C ARG A 183 -16.48 -6.06 -3.42
N LEU A 184 -15.47 -6.87 -3.74
CA LEU A 184 -15.08 -7.26 -5.10
C LEU A 184 -16.02 -8.35 -5.60
#